data_AF-A0A7W0VPP7-F1
#
_entry.id   AF-A0A7W0VPP7-F1
#
_cell.length_a   1.000
_cell.length_b   1.000
_cell.length_c   1.000
_cell.angle_alpha   90.00
_cell.angle_beta   90.00
_cell.angle_gamma   90.00
#
_symmetry.space_group_name_H-M   'P 1'
#
loop_
_entity.id
_entity.type
_entity.pdbx_description
1 polymer ?
#
loop_
_entity_poly.entity_id
_entity_poly.type
_entity_poly.pdbx_seq_one_letter_code
_entity_poly.pdbx_strand_id
1 'polypeptide(L)' 'MKAIRAHVQDGKIVPDEPIDLPEGAAVEILVPDNEMSAQERAELEAEIEASAAEFERGEIEDAHAFALRLVAKA' A
#
# COMPACT_ATOMS: atom_id res chain seq x y z
N MET A 1 10.80 15.40 5.49
CA MET A 1 9.63 15.44 6.38
C MET A 1 9.40 14.04 6.90
N LYS A 2 9.28 13.83 8.22
CA LYS A 2 8.91 12.55 8.81
C LYS A 2 7.41 12.62 9.11
N ALA A 3 6.59 11.93 8.32
CA ALA A 3 5.15 11.85 8.57
C ALA A 3 4.88 10.86 9.71
N ILE A 4 4.01 11.23 10.64
CA ILE A 4 3.57 10.37 11.74
C ILE A 4 2.22 9.80 11.33
N ARG A 5 2.06 8.47 11.42
CA ARG A 5 0.76 7.84 11.16
C ARG A 5 -0.15 8.00 12.37
N ALA A 6 -1.41 8.26 12.10
CA ALA A 6 -2.45 8.42 13.09
C ALA A 6 -3.79 8.01 12.50
N HIS A 7 -4.72 7.63 13.37
CA HIS A 7 -6.10 7.34 13.02
C HIS A 7 -7.06 8.26 13.78
N VAL A 8 -8.29 8.37 13.29
CA VAL A 8 -9.36 9.09 13.99
C VAL A 8 -10.08 8.13 14.93
N GLN A 9 -10.13 8.44 16.22
CA GLN A 9 -10.93 7.73 17.22
C GLN A 9 -11.76 8.75 18.01
N ASP A 10 -13.09 8.59 18.04
CA ASP A 10 -14.02 9.50 18.72
C ASP A 10 -13.84 10.99 18.33
N GLY A 11 -13.56 11.24 17.05
CA GLY A 11 -13.32 12.59 16.53
C GLY A 11 -11.97 13.20 16.91
N LYS A 12 -11.04 12.41 17.48
CA LYS A 12 -9.68 12.83 17.86
C LYS A 12 -8.65 12.13 16.99
N ILE A 13 -7.56 12.82 16.67
CA ILE A 13 -6.39 12.24 16.00
C ILE A 13 -5.54 11.51 17.03
N VAL A 14 -5.33 10.21 16.85
CA VAL A 14 -4.57 9.33 17.75
C VAL A 14 -3.34 8.82 17.00
N PRO A 15 -2.11 9.15 17.43
CA PRO A 15 -0.90 8.58 16.84
C PRO A 15 -0.86 7.06 16.98
N ASP A 16 -0.46 6.37 15.92
CA ASP A 16 -0.31 4.91 15.94
C ASP A 16 0.90 4.48 16.78
N GLU A 17 1.90 5.36 16.89
CA GLU A 17 3.14 5.17 17.63
C GLU A 17 3.35 6.31 18.64
N PRO A 18 4.04 6.07 19.78
CA PRO A 18 4.40 7.13 20.72
C PRO A 18 5.22 8.24 20.05
N ILE A 19 4.84 9.49 20.34
CA ILE A 19 5.51 10.68 19.81
C ILE A 19 6.23 11.42 20.93
N ASP A 20 7.42 11.93 20.63
CA ASP A 20 8.21 12.77 21.54
C ASP A 20 8.15 14.22 21.04
N LEU A 21 7.03 14.89 21.31
CA LEU A 21 6.82 16.31 21.01
C LEU A 21 6.61 17.09 22.31
N PRO A 22 7.14 18.33 22.41
CA PRO A 22 6.91 19.16 23.58
C PRO A 22 5.44 19.56 23.70
N GLU A 23 4.98 19.73 24.93
CA GLU A 23 3.62 20.21 25.21
C GLU A 23 3.36 21.54 24.49
N GLY A 24 2.20 21.65 23.83
CA GLY A 24 1.81 22.84 23.06
C GLY A 24 2.45 22.95 21.66
N ALA A 25 3.18 21.94 21.19
CA ALA A 25 3.70 21.92 19.82
C ALA A 25 2.58 22.05 18.79
N ALA A 26 2.72 22.98 17.85
CA ALA A 26 1.85 23.07 16.68
C ALA A 26 2.21 21.95 15.68
N VAL A 27 1.18 21.29 15.16
CA VAL A 27 1.34 20.22 14.16
C VAL A 27 0.43 20.51 12.96
N GLU A 28 0.90 20.15 11.77
CA GLU A 28 0.10 20.17 10.56
C GLU A 28 -0.45 18.78 10.30
N ILE A 29 -1.75 18.70 10.00
CA ILE A 29 -2.41 17.44 9.66
C ILE A 29 -2.51 17.37 8.15
N LEU A 30 -1.81 16.41 7.57
CA LEU A 30 -1.98 16.02 6.18
C LEU A 30 -2.92 14.83 6.14
N VAL A 31 -4.12 15.03 5.60
CA VAL A 31 -4.98 13.92 5.20
C VAL A 31 -4.53 13.52 3.80
N PRO A 32 -3.92 12.35 3.61
CA PRO A 32 -3.56 11.90 2.27
C PRO A 32 -4.84 11.76 1.45
N ASP A 33 -4.78 12.20 0.20
CA ASP A 33 -5.81 11.87 -0.78
C ASP A 33 -5.66 10.37 -1.03
N ASN A 34 -6.46 9.58 -0.32
CA ASN A 34 -6.43 8.14 -0.46
C ASN A 34 -7.11 7.80 -1.79
N GLU A 35 -6.31 7.68 -2.86
CA GLU A 35 -6.75 7.12 -4.15
C GLU A 35 -7.27 5.68 -4.00
N MET A 36 -7.03 5.05 -2.84
CA MET A 36 -7.51 3.72 -2.49
C MET A 36 -8.17 3.73 -1.11
N SER A 37 -9.41 3.27 -1.06
CA SER A 37 -10.11 2.91 0.18
C SER A 37 -9.39 1.80 0.94
N ALA A 38 -9.73 1.63 2.22
CA ALA A 38 -9.19 0.55 3.04
C ALA A 38 -9.48 -0.85 2.44
N GLN A 39 -10.62 -1.00 1.76
CA GLN A 39 -10.98 -2.23 1.08
C GLN A 39 -10.10 -2.47 -0.15
N GLU A 40 -9.94 -1.47 -1.03
CA GLU A 40 -9.07 -1.59 -2.21
C GLU A 40 -7.62 -1.89 -1.82
N ARG A 41 -7.14 -1.30 -0.71
CA ARG A 41 -5.82 -1.63 -0.17
C ARG A 41 -5.72 -3.08 0.29
N ALA A 42 -6.72 -3.59 1.02
CA ALA A 42 -6.72 -4.97 1.48
C ALA A 42 -6.79 -5.97 0.32
N GLU A 43 -7.57 -5.66 -0.73
CA GLU A 43 -7.64 -6.45 -1.96
C GLU A 43 -6.30 -6.47 -2.69
N LEU A 44 -5.63 -5.32 -2.84
CA LEU A 44 -4.29 -5.25 -3.43
C LEU A 44 -3.25 -6.04 -2.63
N GLU A 45 -3.26 -5.92 -1.29
CA GLU A 45 -2.33 -6.67 -0.43
C GLU A 45 -2.54 -8.19 -0.56
N ALA A 46 -3.79 -8.65 -0.62
CA ALA A 46 -4.10 -10.06 -0.84
C ALA A 46 -3.60 -10.57 -2.21
N GLU A 47 -3.76 -9.77 -3.27
CA GLU A 47 -3.28 -10.13 -4.62
C GLU A 47 -1.75 -10.17 -4.69
N ILE A 48 -1.06 -9.24 -4.01
CA ILE A 48 0.40 -9.25 -3.93
C ILE A 48 0.91 -10.53 -3.25
N GLU A 49 0.28 -10.94 -2.14
CA GLU A 49 0.64 -12.16 -1.44
C GLU A 49 0.38 -13.41 -2.29
N ALA A 50 -0.77 -13.45 -2.99
CA ALA A 50 -1.08 -14.53 -3.92
C ALA A 50 -0.04 -14.63 -5.05
N SER A 51 0.32 -13.50 -5.67
CA SER A 51 1.33 -13.44 -6.73
C SER A 51 2.72 -13.83 -6.25
N ALA A 52 3.10 -13.44 -5.02
CA ALA A 52 4.35 -13.87 -4.41
C ALA A 52 4.40 -15.39 -4.25
N ALA A 53 3.30 -16.01 -3.80
CA ALA A 53 3.21 -17.45 -3.67
C ALA A 53 3.25 -18.17 -5.04
N GLU A 54 2.64 -17.62 -6.09
CA GLU A 54 2.76 -18.12 -7.47
C GLU A 54 4.20 -18.07 -7.97
N PHE A 55 4.90 -16.96 -7.71
CA PHE A 55 6.31 -16.80 -8.03
C PHE A 55 7.18 -17.87 -7.36
N GLU A 56 6.96 -18.14 -6.06
CA GLU A 56 7.67 -19.17 -5.31
C GLU A 56 7.41 -20.60 -5.84
N ARG A 57 6.20 -20.86 -6.35
CA ARG A 57 5.86 -22.14 -7.00
C ARG A 57 6.39 -22.24 -8.43
N GLY A 58 6.99 -21.17 -8.97
CA GLY A 58 7.48 -21.11 -10.35
C GLY A 58 6.35 -20.98 -11.37
N GLU A 59 5.16 -20.55 -10.96
CA GLU A 59 3.99 -20.32 -11.82
C GLU A 59 4.10 -18.97 -12.56
N ILE A 60 5.27 -18.73 -13.18
CA ILE A 60 5.61 -17.48 -13.87
C ILE A 60 5.94 -17.74 -15.33
N GLU A 61 5.63 -16.78 -16.19
CA GLU A 61 5.97 -16.82 -17.61
C GLU A 61 6.98 -15.72 -17.95
N ASP A 62 7.95 -16.04 -18.81
CA ASP A 62 8.89 -15.04 -19.32
C ASP A 62 8.17 -14.02 -20.22
N ALA A 63 8.26 -12.75 -19.85
CA ALA A 63 7.54 -11.67 -20.51
C ALA A 63 7.94 -11.51 -22.00
N HIS A 64 9.21 -11.75 -22.32
CA HIS A 64 9.69 -11.62 -23.70
C HIS A 64 9.19 -12.77 -24.58
N ALA A 65 9.24 -14.01 -24.08
CA ALA A 65 8.66 -15.18 -24.74
C ALA A 65 7.14 -15.04 -24.93
N PHE A 66 6.44 -14.52 -23.91
CA PHE A 66 5.02 -14.21 -23.99
C PHE A 66 4.71 -13.18 -25.10
N ALA A 67 5.45 -12.08 -25.14
CA ALA A 67 5.26 -11.03 -26.15
C ALA A 67 5.50 -11.54 -27.57
N LEU A 68 6.56 -12.33 -27.79
CA LEU A 68 6.82 -12.97 -29.09
C LEU A 68 5.68 -13.91 -29.50
N ARG A 69 5.12 -14.67 -28.55
CA ARG A 69 3.97 -15.55 -28.80
C ARG A 69 2.71 -14.77 -29.18
N LEU A 70 2.48 -13.60 -28.59
CA LEU A 70 1.35 -12.73 -28.95
C LEU A 70 1.49 -12.17 -30.36
N VAL A 71 2.66 -11.64 -30.71
CA VAL A 71 2.94 -11.10 -32.05
C VAL A 71 2.82 -12.19 -33.12
N ALA A 72 3.28 -13.41 -32.84
CA ALA A 72 3.17 -14.53 -33.79
C ALA A 72 1.74 -15.04 -34.01
N LYS A 73 0.77 -14.63 -33.19
CA LYS A 73 -0.66 -14.98 -33.32
C LYS A 73 -1.49 -13.90 -34.03
N ALA A 74 -0.92 -12.73 -34.29
CA ALA A 74 -1.55 -11.62 -35.02
C ALA A 74 -1.28 -11.72 -36.53
#